data_AF-A0A927BB04-F1
#
_entry.id   AF-A0A927BB04-F1
#
_cell.length_a   1.000
_cell.length_b   1.000
_cell.length_c   1.000
_cell.angle_alpha   90.00
_cell.angle_beta   90.00
_cell.angle_gamma   90.00
#
_symmetry.space_group_name_H-M   'P 1'
#
loop_
_entity.id
_entity.type
_entity.pdbx_description
1 polymer ?
#
loop_
_entity_poly.entity_id
_entity_poly.type
_entity_poly.pdbx_seq_one_letter_code
_entity_poly.pdbx_strand_id
1 'polypeptide(L)'
;MPVTSYERLRILHRSLLRQPPSEAALRKLLASLPAYLDNIIRIRPALETEIDYGRQQLQRIQRRIAPGQFANTEAIAQGLHEALAPLFGS
;
A
#
# COMPACT_ATOMS: atom_id res chain seq x y z
N MET A 1 -16.28 16.53 -7.03
CA MET A 1 -15.14 16.03 -7.83
C MET A 1 -14.95 14.55 -7.51
N PRO A 2 -14.81 13.65 -8.50
CA PRO A 2 -14.59 12.24 -8.21
C PRO A 2 -13.23 12.09 -7.54
N VAL A 3 -13.23 11.51 -6.34
CA VAL A 3 -12.01 11.22 -5.58
C VAL A 3 -11.12 10.34 -6.45
N THR A 4 -9.95 10.86 -6.82
CA THR A 4 -9.02 10.14 -7.69
C THR A 4 -8.47 8.91 -6.98
N SER A 5 -8.08 7.86 -7.72
CA SER A 5 -7.46 6.64 -7.15
C SER A 5 -6.30 6.98 -6.19
N TYR A 6 -5.59 8.08 -6.49
CA TYR A 6 -4.52 8.65 -5.67
C TYR A 6 -5.01 9.19 -4.31
N GLU A 7 -6.10 9.96 -4.26
CA GLU A 7 -6.66 10.48 -3.00
C GLU A 7 -7.23 9.36 -2.12
N ARG A 8 -7.86 8.34 -2.72
CA ARG A 8 -8.31 7.15 -1.97
C ARG A 8 -7.12 6.44 -1.33
N LEU A 9 -6.03 6.28 -2.08
CA LEU A 9 -4.80 5.65 -1.59
C LEU A 9 -4.15 6.50 -0.47
N ARG A 10 -4.17 7.82 -0.59
CA ARG A 10 -3.66 8.75 0.43
C ARG A 10 -4.45 8.68 1.74
N ILE A 11 -5.78 8.60 1.66
CA ILE A 11 -6.65 8.45 2.83
C ILE A 11 -6.37 7.10 3.51
N LEU A 12 -6.29 6.02 2.73
CA LEU A 12 -5.94 4.69 3.22
C LEU A 12 -4.58 4.70 3.92
N HIS A 13 -3.57 5.30 3.30
CA HIS A 13 -2.22 5.47 3.87
C HIS A 13 -2.25 6.17 5.25
N ARG A 14 -3.02 7.25 5.40
CA ARG A 14 -3.14 7.96 6.68
C ARG A 14 -3.90 7.16 7.73
N SER A 15 -4.85 6.31 7.31
CA SER A 15 -5.59 5.44 8.23
C SER A 15 -4.78 4.23 8.70
N LEU A 16 -3.81 3.74 7.93
CA LEU A 16 -3.04 2.53 8.25
C LEU A 16 -2.41 2.57 9.64
N LEU A 17 -1.86 3.71 10.06
CA LEU A 17 -1.23 3.89 11.38
C LEU A 17 -2.19 4.39 12.47
N ARG A 18 -3.29 5.05 12.09
CA ARG A 18 -4.26 5.60 13.06
C ARG A 18 -5.27 4.57 13.55
N GLN A 19 -5.70 3.69 12.66
CA GLN A 19 -6.55 2.55 12.95
C GLN A 19 -6.10 1.40 12.06
N PRO A 20 -5.26 0.48 12.56
CA PRO A 20 -4.81 -0.65 11.75
C PRO A 20 -6.04 -1.43 11.26
N PRO A 21 -6.22 -1.58 9.93
CA PRO A 21 -7.34 -2.34 9.38
C PRO A 21 -7.27 -3.79 9.86
N SER A 22 -8.41 -4.47 9.91
CA SER A 22 -8.44 -5.91 10.19
C SER A 22 -7.56 -6.67 9.20
N GLU A 23 -7.07 -7.85 9.58
CA GLU A 23 -6.25 -8.71 8.73
C GLU A 23 -6.88 -8.93 7.35
N ALA A 24 -8.20 -9.15 7.31
CA ALA A 24 -8.96 -9.29 6.07
C ALA A 24 -8.93 -8.03 5.19
N ALA A 25 -9.01 -6.84 5.80
CA ALA A 25 -8.90 -5.58 5.08
C ALA A 25 -7.48 -5.33 4.55
N LEU A 26 -6.44 -5.65 5.33
CA LEU A 26 -5.05 -5.58 4.90
C LEU A 26 -4.74 -6.53 3.75
N ARG A 27 -5.24 -7.77 3.80
CA ARG A 27 -5.11 -8.72 2.68
C ARG A 27 -5.79 -8.22 1.40
N LYS A 28 -7.01 -7.68 1.51
CA LYS A 28 -7.70 -7.05 0.36
C LYS A 28 -6.93 -5.85 -0.19
N LEU A 29 -6.37 -5.02 0.68
CA LEU A 29 -5.49 -3.91 0.32
C LEU A 29 -4.26 -4.41 -0.44
N LEU A 30 -3.53 -5.37 0.11
CA LEU A 30 -2.34 -5.96 -0.52
C LEU A 30 -2.61 -6.55 -1.90
N ALA A 31 -3.80 -7.12 -2.11
CA ALA A 31 -4.21 -7.65 -3.41
C ALA A 31 -4.59 -6.54 -4.42
N SER A 32 -5.15 -5.43 -3.94
CA SER A 32 -5.66 -4.34 -4.79
C SER A 32 -4.62 -3.25 -5.06
N LEU A 33 -3.64 -3.10 -4.17
CA LEU A 33 -2.56 -2.11 -4.22
C LEU A 33 -1.76 -2.11 -5.53
N PRO A 34 -1.32 -3.25 -6.09
CA PRO A 34 -0.60 -3.28 -7.36
C PRO A 34 -1.38 -2.62 -8.51
N ALA A 35 -2.69 -2.89 -8.59
CA ALA A 35 -3.54 -2.31 -9.63
C ALA A 35 -3.75 -0.78 -9.43
N TYR A 36 -3.82 -0.33 -8.18
CA TYR A 36 -3.86 1.11 -7.89
C TYR A 36 -2.56 1.80 -8.30
N LEU A 37 -1.42 1.19 -8.00
CA LEU A 37 -0.09 1.65 -8.38
C LEU A 37 0.07 1.74 -9.91
N ASP A 38 -0.38 0.72 -10.66
CA ASP A 38 -0.42 0.77 -12.14
C ASP A 38 -1.23 1.95 -12.68
N ASN A 39 -2.39 2.19 -12.09
CA ASN A 39 -3.26 3.29 -12.50
C ASN A 39 -2.60 4.65 -12.20
N ILE A 40 -1.90 4.77 -11.06
CA ILE A 40 -1.18 6.00 -10.71
C ILE A 40 0.00 6.23 -11.67
N ILE A 41 0.79 5.22 -12.05
CA ILE A 41 1.87 5.37 -13.06
C ILE A 41 1.29 5.93 -14.37
N ARG A 42 0.16 5.37 -14.85
CA ARG A 42 -0.47 5.81 -16.10
C ARG A 42 -0.89 7.28 -16.07
N ILE A 43 -1.35 7.77 -14.93
CA ILE A 43 -1.81 9.15 -14.75
C ILE A 43 -0.63 10.09 -14.43
N ARG A 44 0.38 9.60 -13.72
CA ARG A 44 1.53 10.35 -13.22
C ARG A 44 2.82 9.53 -13.42
N PRO A 45 3.39 9.52 -14.64
CA PRO A 45 4.63 8.81 -14.91
C PRO A 45 5.82 9.36 -14.11
N ALA A 46 5.76 10.61 -13.65
CA ALA A 46 6.77 11.20 -12.78
C ALA A 46 6.93 10.49 -11.42
N LEU A 47 5.98 9.65 -11.01
CA LEU A 47 6.03 8.87 -9.77
C LEU A 47 6.48 7.41 -10.01
N GLU A 48 6.98 7.07 -11.20
CA GLU A 48 7.35 5.70 -11.58
C GLU A 48 8.36 5.08 -10.60
N THR A 49 9.38 5.85 -10.18
CA THR A 49 10.42 5.37 -9.27
C THR A 49 9.85 5.01 -7.88
N GLU A 50 9.00 5.87 -7.33
CA GLU A 50 8.33 5.67 -6.05
C GLU A 50 7.33 4.51 -6.12
N ILE A 51 6.68 4.33 -7.27
CA ILE A 51 5.72 3.24 -7.47
C ILE A 51 6.43 1.90 -7.60
N ASP A 52 7.54 1.84 -8.33
CA ASP A 52 8.35 0.61 -8.42
C ASP A 52 8.94 0.24 -7.07
N TYR A 53 9.39 1.22 -6.29
CA TYR A 53 9.76 0.98 -4.89
C TYR A 53 8.60 0.39 -4.08
N GLY A 54 7.41 1.00 -4.16
CA GLY A 54 6.21 0.52 -3.49
C GLY A 54 5.86 -0.92 -3.88
N ARG A 55 5.94 -1.26 -5.18
CA ARG A 55 5.73 -2.63 -5.68
C ARG A 55 6.72 -3.63 -5.11
N GLN A 56 8.01 -3.29 -5.06
CA GLN A 56 9.03 -4.16 -4.48
C GLN A 56 8.76 -4.43 -2.99
N GLN A 57 8.36 -3.40 -2.24
CA GLN A 57 8.02 -3.55 -0.82
C GLN A 57 6.74 -4.38 -0.63
N LEU A 58 5.71 -4.17 -1.45
CA LEU A 58 4.49 -4.98 -1.43
C LEU A 58 4.77 -6.46 -1.68
N GLN A 59 5.64 -6.78 -2.64
CA GLN A 59 6.05 -8.17 -2.87
C GLN A 59 6.82 -8.76 -1.68
N ARG A 60 7.70 -7.98 -1.02
CA ARG A 60 8.40 -8.42 0.20
C ARG A 60 7.41 -8.70 1.33
N ILE A 61 6.41 -7.84 1.51
CA ILE A 61 5.35 -8.00 2.51
C ILE A 61 4.51 -9.23 2.20
N GLN A 62 4.05 -9.41 0.95
CA GLN A 62 3.30 -10.60 0.54
C GLN A 62 4.08 -11.89 0.77
N ARG A 63 5.39 -11.91 0.48
CA ARG A 63 6.25 -13.06 0.76
C ARG A 63 6.39 -13.35 2.26
N ARG A 64 6.41 -12.32 3.11
CA ARG A 64 6.45 -12.46 4.57
C ARG A 64 5.13 -12.93 5.19
N ILE A 65 4.00 -12.73 4.50
CA ILE A 65 2.66 -13.13 4.97
C ILE A 65 2.29 -14.57 4.52
N ALA A 66 3.18 -15.25 3.78
CA ALA A 66 2.97 -16.63 3.32
C ALA A 66 2.71 -17.62 4.50
N PRO A 67 1.99 -18.75 4.25
CA PRO A 67 1.10 -19.35 5.23
C PRO A 67 1.88 -20.06 6.36
N GLY A 68 1.76 -19.54 7.57
CA GLY A 68 2.28 -20.20 8.79
C GLY A 68 2.61 -19.26 9.94
N GLN A 69 2.87 -17.98 9.66
CA GLN A 69 3.12 -16.99 10.71
C GLN A 69 1.97 -16.01 10.83
N PHE A 70 1.48 -15.84 12.06
CA PHE A 70 0.66 -14.70 12.48
C PHE A 70 1.44 -13.43 12.16
N ALA A 71 1.28 -12.93 10.94
CA ALA A 71 1.86 -11.68 10.54
C ALA A 71 1.10 -10.60 11.30
N ASN A 72 1.74 -10.07 12.35
CA ASN A 72 1.20 -8.99 13.17
C ASN A 72 0.58 -7.93 12.24
N THR A 73 -0.72 -7.71 12.40
CA THR A 73 -1.52 -6.75 11.64
C THR A 73 -0.83 -5.38 11.59
N GLU A 74 -0.20 -4.98 12.71
CA GLU A 74 0.62 -3.77 12.82
C GLU A 74 1.88 -3.82 11.94
N ALA A 75 2.61 -4.93 11.91
CA ALA A 75 3.81 -5.06 11.06
C ALA A 75 3.46 -5.01 9.57
N ILE A 76 2.32 -5.59 9.17
CA ILE A 76 1.81 -5.46 7.80
C ILE A 76 1.39 -4.01 7.52
N ALA A 77 0.63 -3.38 8.43
CA ALA A 77 0.18 -2.01 8.27
C ALA A 77 1.36 -1.02 8.19
N GLN A 78 2.40 -1.23 9.01
CA GLN A 78 3.63 -0.45 8.99
C GLN A 78 4.42 -0.68 7.69
N GLY A 79 4.59 -1.93 7.26
CA GLY A 79 5.24 -2.22 5.97
C GLY A 79 4.49 -1.59 4.78
N LEU A 80 3.15 -1.62 4.81
CA LEU A 80 2.32 -0.94 3.81
C LEU A 80 2.50 0.58 3.86
N HIS A 81 2.58 1.16 5.06
CA HIS A 81 2.84 2.57 5.24
C HIS A 81 4.21 2.95 4.65
N GLU A 82 5.27 2.23 5.00
CA GLU A 82 6.62 2.46 4.47
C GLU A 82 6.71 2.27 2.94
N ALA A 83 5.96 1.32 2.38
CA ALA A 83 5.89 1.11 0.93
C ALA A 83 5.22 2.29 0.20
N LEU A 84 4.27 2.94 0.86
CA LEU A 84 3.45 4.01 0.28
C LEU A 84 3.93 5.42 0.63
N ALA A 85 4.73 5.58 1.70
CA ALA A 85 5.24 6.87 2.15
C ALA A 85 5.97 7.67 1.04
N PRO A 86 6.80 7.06 0.18
CA PRO A 86 7.45 7.78 -0.92
C PRO A 86 6.48 8.41 -1.91
N LEU A 87 5.30 7.81 -2.11
CA LEU A 87 4.30 8.28 -3.08
C LEU A 87 3.57 9.54 -2.64
N PHE A 88 3.52 9.80 -1.34
CA PHE A 88 2.73 10.89 -0.79
C PHE A 88 3.57 12.08 -0.34
N GLY A 89 4.89 11.94 -0.31
CA GLY A 89 5.80 12.87 0.36
C GLY A 89 5.56 12.83 1.87
N SER A 90 6.62 12.67 2.66
CA SER A 90 6.53 12.89 4.11
C SER A 90 6.13 14.32 4.42
#